data_AF-A0A1B6DEP4-F1
#
_entry.id   AF-A0A1B6DEP4-F1
#
_cell.length_a   1.000
_cell.length_b   1.000
_cell.length_c   1.000
_cell.angle_alpha   90.00
_cell.angle_beta   90.00
_cell.angle_gamma   90.00
#
_symmetry.space_group_name_H-M   'P 1'
#
loop_
_entity.id
_entity.type
_entity.pdbx_description
1 polymer ?
#
loop_
_entity_poly.entity_id
_entity_poly.type
_entity_poly.pdbx_seq_one_letter_code
_entity_poly.pdbx_strand_id
1 'polypeptide(L)'
;MISNRIESNYTLNGVFSYNFFSVIVEEAAEVLEAHIVTSLTKDCEHVILIGDHEQLRPSTSVYKLAKHYNMDISLFERMLKNGMNCYKLGVQHRMRPEIASLIVPTIYKELENHESVLNRPDIKGVSHNLFFLTHTNPEDEVPDSASRRNRHEAQFLIAFCCYLKLQGYKGSEITILTTYAGQMNAMLSEKRKNPILSDVRITVVDKYQGEENHIILLSLVRSNKLGNIGFLSTKNRVCVALSRARDGFFIIGNMSNLEEGSSVWHDIKSQLEKGNHIGPDLTLRCQVHQNQLTRVRNAEDFSKIPNGGCHLICDEILECGHQCDKQCHLLDREHKNYFCTKPCERQICLLDGHSCPKRCGAECGICIIKVKKDPPCGHSDFIPCAVDIADYKCEVIIETTLEACGHNIKKLCYVDIKDFNCPYDCEDRLPCGHQCTLKCHKLNDPDHLTYNCLKDCTNLNLNCTENHQCTKRCYEDCGECIVQVKKEFPCGHINQVLCKTDVKNEKCNKPCKK
;
A
#
# COMPACT_ATOMS: atom_id res chain seq x y z
N MET A 1 -0.98 -53.52 -40.84
CA MET A 1 -1.28 -52.73 -42.06
C MET A 1 -2.71 -52.22 -41.96
N ILE A 2 -2.91 -50.99 -41.49
CA ILE A 2 -4.18 -50.26 -41.67
C ILE A 2 -3.80 -49.07 -42.55
N SER A 3 -4.07 -49.20 -43.85
CA SER A 3 -3.89 -48.13 -44.84
C SER A 3 -5.13 -47.25 -44.80
N ASN A 4 -5.18 -46.29 -43.88
CA ASN A 4 -6.15 -45.19 -43.94
C ASN A 4 -5.53 -44.04 -44.72
N ARG A 5 -5.72 -44.03 -46.04
CA ARG A 5 -5.53 -42.83 -46.87
C ARG A 5 -6.66 -41.85 -46.53
N ILE A 6 -6.35 -40.85 -45.72
CA ILE A 6 -7.20 -39.67 -45.57
C ILE A 6 -6.65 -38.62 -46.52
N GLU A 7 -7.25 -38.52 -47.72
CA GLU A 7 -6.99 -37.40 -48.64
C GLU A 7 -7.80 -36.18 -48.17
N SER A 8 -7.20 -35.33 -47.34
CA SER A 8 -7.74 -34.00 -47.05
C SER A 8 -7.19 -32.97 -48.04
N ASN A 9 -7.99 -32.66 -49.08
CA ASN A 9 -7.72 -31.62 -50.09
C ASN A 9 -7.89 -30.17 -49.56
N TYR A 10 -7.52 -29.90 -48.31
CA TYR A 10 -7.61 -28.56 -47.74
C TYR A 10 -6.21 -28.05 -47.38
N THR A 11 -5.62 -27.30 -48.32
CA THR A 11 -4.42 -26.49 -48.12
C THR A 11 -4.70 -25.39 -47.10
N LEU A 12 -4.46 -25.66 -45.83
CA LEU A 12 -4.28 -24.64 -44.80
C LEU A 12 -2.90 -23.99 -45.03
N ASN A 13 -2.89 -22.93 -45.84
CA ASN A 13 -1.69 -22.19 -46.21
C ASN A 13 -1.03 -21.55 -44.98
N GLY A 14 0.16 -22.04 -44.61
CA GLY A 14 1.03 -21.43 -43.61
C GLY A 14 2.04 -22.39 -42.99
N VAL A 15 1.59 -23.59 -42.57
CA VAL A 15 2.42 -24.60 -41.86
C VAL A 15 2.54 -25.92 -42.64
N PHE A 16 1.54 -26.28 -43.43
CA PHE A 16 1.51 -27.54 -44.21
C PHE A 16 2.26 -27.48 -45.55
N SER A 17 3.02 -26.41 -45.81
CA SER A 17 3.99 -26.36 -46.91
C SER A 17 5.30 -27.09 -46.59
N TYR A 18 5.46 -27.55 -45.34
CA TYR A 18 6.61 -28.30 -44.86
C TYR A 18 6.26 -29.78 -44.71
N ASN A 19 7.15 -30.64 -45.20
CA ASN A 19 7.00 -32.09 -45.05
C ASN A 19 7.58 -32.50 -43.69
N PHE A 20 6.75 -33.04 -42.80
CA PHE A 20 7.18 -33.51 -41.49
C PHE A 20 7.36 -35.03 -41.52
N PHE A 21 8.61 -35.48 -41.53
CA PHE A 21 8.95 -36.90 -41.52
C PHE A 21 8.68 -37.56 -40.16
N SER A 22 8.79 -36.79 -39.07
CA SER A 22 8.59 -37.24 -37.71
C SER A 22 7.71 -36.26 -36.94
N VAL A 23 6.72 -36.77 -36.24
CA VAL A 23 5.79 -36.00 -35.40
C VAL A 23 5.87 -36.52 -33.97
N ILE A 24 6.15 -35.62 -33.02
CA ILE A 24 6.14 -35.91 -31.59
C ILE A 24 4.98 -35.14 -30.97
N VAL A 25 4.13 -35.84 -30.23
CA VAL A 25 2.98 -35.27 -29.53
C VAL A 25 3.16 -35.52 -28.04
N GLU A 26 3.42 -34.46 -27.28
CA GLU A 26 3.37 -34.48 -25.83
C GLU A 26 1.94 -34.31 -25.31
N GLU A 27 1.64 -34.85 -24.13
CA GLU A 27 0.30 -34.91 -23.55
C GLU A 27 -0.76 -35.49 -24.51
N ALA A 28 -0.36 -36.47 -25.34
CA ALA A 28 -1.20 -37.07 -26.37
C ALA A 28 -2.49 -37.73 -25.82
N ALA A 29 -2.52 -38.03 -24.53
CA ALA A 29 -3.70 -38.54 -23.85
C ALA A 29 -4.80 -37.49 -23.66
N GLU A 30 -4.47 -36.20 -23.60
CA GLU A 30 -5.39 -35.07 -23.43
C GLU A 30 -5.86 -34.48 -24.78
N VAL A 31 -5.20 -34.84 -25.88
CA VAL A 31 -5.51 -34.29 -27.21
C VAL A 31 -6.60 -35.11 -27.90
N LEU A 32 -7.59 -34.43 -28.48
CA LEU A 32 -8.62 -35.07 -29.31
C LEU A 32 -7.96 -35.82 -30.46
N GLU A 33 -8.41 -37.05 -30.70
CA GLU A 33 -7.93 -37.86 -31.82
C GLU A 33 -7.89 -37.09 -33.13
N ALA A 34 -8.97 -36.37 -33.45
CA ALA A 34 -9.09 -35.63 -34.71
C ALA A 34 -7.95 -34.63 -34.89
N HIS A 35 -7.52 -33.96 -33.81
CA HIS A 35 -6.41 -32.99 -33.87
C HIS A 35 -5.09 -33.68 -34.17
N ILE A 36 -4.83 -34.85 -33.58
CA ILE A 36 -3.62 -35.63 -33.88
C ILE A 36 -3.66 -36.12 -35.33
N VAL A 37 -4.80 -36.65 -35.79
CA VAL A 37 -4.91 -37.15 -37.18
C VAL A 37 -4.67 -36.03 -38.19
N THR A 38 -5.18 -34.82 -37.92
CA THR A 38 -4.97 -33.67 -38.82
C THR A 38 -3.53 -33.15 -38.85
N SER A 39 -2.70 -33.47 -37.84
CA SER A 39 -1.28 -33.09 -37.85
C SER A 39 -0.40 -34.09 -38.60
N LEU A 40 -0.91 -35.28 -38.93
CA LEU A 40 -0.19 -36.30 -39.69
C LEU A 40 -0.26 -35.99 -41.19
N THR A 41 0.84 -35.49 -41.75
CA THR A 41 0.98 -35.27 -43.19
C THR A 41 1.19 -36.58 -43.94
N LYS A 42 0.94 -36.57 -45.27
CA LYS A 42 1.23 -37.71 -46.16
C LYS A 42 2.68 -38.20 -46.09
N ASP A 43 3.61 -37.31 -45.73
CA ASP A 43 5.04 -37.56 -45.66
C ASP A 43 5.49 -37.99 -44.23
N CYS A 44 4.56 -38.17 -43.29
CA CYS A 44 4.88 -38.59 -41.92
C CYS A 44 5.17 -40.09 -41.87
N GLU A 45 6.40 -40.44 -41.52
CA GLU A 45 6.85 -41.84 -41.40
C GLU A 45 6.94 -42.30 -39.94
N HIS A 46 7.19 -41.37 -39.01
CA HIS A 46 7.33 -41.67 -37.58
C HIS A 46 6.41 -40.81 -36.73
N VAL A 47 5.63 -41.43 -35.85
CA VAL A 47 4.79 -40.75 -34.86
C VAL A 47 5.15 -41.25 -33.47
N ILE A 48 5.49 -40.32 -32.58
CA ILE A 48 5.78 -40.60 -31.16
C ILE A 48 4.71 -39.90 -30.33
N LEU A 49 3.89 -40.70 -29.63
CA LEU A 49 2.85 -40.20 -28.75
C LEU A 49 3.29 -40.40 -27.30
N ILE A 50 3.44 -39.31 -26.57
CA ILE A 50 3.81 -39.30 -25.15
C ILE A 50 2.60 -38.80 -24.37
N GLY A 51 2.11 -39.59 -23.42
CA GLY A 51 0.96 -39.20 -22.62
C GLY A 51 0.61 -40.21 -21.53
N ASP A 52 -0.36 -39.85 -20.71
CA ASP A 52 -0.85 -40.67 -19.61
C ASP A 52 -2.38 -40.77 -19.64
N HIS A 53 -2.90 -41.93 -20.04
CA HIS A 53 -4.33 -42.21 -20.13
C HIS A 53 -5.04 -42.33 -18.76
N GLU A 54 -4.29 -42.37 -17.65
CA GLU A 54 -4.83 -42.28 -16.28
C GLU A 54 -4.96 -40.82 -15.80
N GLN A 55 -4.46 -39.83 -16.56
CA GLN A 55 -4.66 -38.39 -16.32
C GLN A 55 -5.79 -37.83 -17.21
N LEU A 56 -5.92 -36.51 -17.42
CA LEU A 56 -7.10 -35.95 -18.10
C LEU A 56 -7.27 -36.49 -19.53
N ARG A 57 -8.53 -36.68 -19.87
CA ARG A 57 -8.98 -36.99 -21.23
C ARG A 57 -9.32 -35.71 -21.99
N PRO A 58 -9.37 -35.77 -23.33
CA PRO A 58 -9.80 -34.66 -24.14
C PRO A 58 -11.21 -34.19 -23.76
N SER A 59 -11.39 -32.88 -23.65
CA SER A 59 -12.70 -32.29 -23.36
C SER A 59 -13.52 -32.12 -24.63
N THR A 60 -14.68 -32.78 -24.70
CA THR A 60 -15.67 -32.55 -25.77
C THR A 60 -16.70 -31.52 -25.32
N SER A 61 -16.98 -30.51 -26.15
CA SER A 61 -18.03 -29.52 -25.86
C SER A 61 -19.44 -30.11 -25.79
N VAL A 62 -19.67 -31.25 -26.44
CA VAL A 62 -20.97 -31.94 -26.48
C VAL A 62 -20.90 -33.26 -25.69
N TYR A 63 -21.52 -33.28 -24.51
CA TYR A 63 -21.55 -34.45 -23.61
C TYR A 63 -22.04 -35.74 -24.29
N LYS A 64 -23.08 -35.63 -25.14
CA LYS A 64 -23.62 -36.79 -25.89
C LYS A 64 -22.57 -37.40 -26.83
N LEU A 65 -21.71 -36.58 -27.43
CA LEU A 65 -20.65 -37.04 -28.33
C LEU A 65 -19.54 -37.77 -27.57
N ALA A 66 -19.14 -37.27 -26.40
CA ALA A 66 -18.25 -38.02 -25.51
C ALA A 66 -18.86 -39.37 -25.13
N LYS A 67 -20.06 -39.39 -24.57
CA LYS A 67 -20.59 -40.62 -23.94
C LYS A 67 -21.15 -41.66 -24.90
N HIS A 68 -21.77 -41.25 -26.00
CA HIS A 68 -22.38 -42.21 -26.93
C HIS A 68 -21.45 -42.59 -28.07
N TYR A 69 -20.50 -41.72 -28.43
CA TYR A 69 -19.60 -41.90 -29.57
C TYR A 69 -18.13 -41.96 -29.19
N ASN A 70 -17.81 -41.93 -27.89
CA ASN A 70 -16.44 -42.05 -27.36
C ASN A 70 -15.46 -41.00 -27.91
N MET A 71 -15.96 -39.81 -28.24
CA MET A 71 -15.11 -38.72 -28.74
C MET A 71 -14.18 -38.14 -27.66
N ASP A 72 -14.34 -38.54 -26.39
CA ASP A 72 -13.43 -38.24 -25.28
C ASP A 72 -12.31 -39.28 -25.13
N ILE A 73 -12.16 -40.23 -26.06
CA ILE A 73 -11.02 -41.15 -26.12
C ILE A 73 -9.97 -40.58 -27.07
N SER A 74 -8.76 -40.33 -26.57
CA SER A 74 -7.63 -39.88 -27.39
C SER A 74 -7.12 -40.99 -28.32
N LEU A 75 -6.35 -40.60 -29.35
CA LEU A 75 -5.67 -41.57 -30.21
C LEU A 75 -4.73 -42.47 -29.39
N PHE A 76 -4.03 -41.89 -28.41
CA PHE A 76 -3.17 -42.62 -27.48
C PHE A 76 -3.93 -43.71 -26.73
N GLU A 77 -5.02 -43.36 -26.03
CA GLU A 77 -5.81 -44.34 -25.26
C GLU A 77 -6.41 -45.42 -26.17
N ARG A 78 -6.84 -45.07 -27.37
CA ARG A 78 -7.40 -46.05 -28.32
C ARG A 78 -6.34 -47.01 -28.86
N MET A 79 -5.12 -46.56 -29.13
CA MET A 79 -4.02 -47.43 -29.55
C MET A 79 -3.67 -48.45 -28.46
N LEU A 80 -3.66 -48.03 -27.18
CA LEU A 80 -3.49 -48.93 -26.04
C LEU A 80 -4.60 -49.99 -25.97
N LYS A 81 -5.86 -49.57 -26.09
CA LYS A 81 -7.02 -50.49 -26.09
C LYS A 81 -6.99 -51.51 -27.23
N ASN A 82 -6.38 -51.15 -28.35
CA ASN A 82 -6.18 -52.02 -29.50
C ASN A 82 -4.95 -52.94 -29.39
N GLY A 83 -4.29 -52.98 -28.22
CA GLY A 83 -3.18 -53.89 -27.95
C GLY A 83 -1.84 -53.43 -28.50
N MET A 84 -1.68 -52.14 -28.81
CA MET A 84 -0.36 -51.61 -29.14
C MET A 84 0.57 -51.62 -27.93
N ASN A 85 1.83 -51.99 -28.17
CA ASN A 85 2.87 -51.92 -27.16
C ASN A 85 3.09 -50.47 -26.72
N CYS A 86 3.13 -50.27 -25.40
CA CYS A 86 3.44 -48.99 -24.79
C CYS A 86 4.52 -49.19 -23.74
N TYR A 87 5.57 -48.38 -23.84
CA TYR A 87 6.62 -48.34 -22.84
C TYR A 87 6.20 -47.41 -21.70
N LYS A 88 6.15 -47.92 -20.47
CA LYS A 88 5.80 -47.14 -19.29
C LYS A 88 7.06 -46.75 -18.52
N LEU A 89 7.20 -45.47 -18.21
CA LEU A 89 8.20 -44.99 -17.26
C LEU A 89 7.72 -45.32 -15.84
N GLY A 90 8.45 -46.19 -15.15
CA GLY A 90 8.03 -46.76 -13.87
C GLY A 90 8.52 -46.02 -12.62
N VAL A 91 9.40 -45.02 -12.77
CA VAL A 91 10.05 -44.32 -11.65
C VAL A 91 9.64 -42.84 -11.63
N GLN A 92 9.17 -42.34 -10.49
CA GLN A 92 8.75 -40.95 -10.30
C GLN A 92 9.80 -40.14 -9.53
N HIS A 93 10.00 -38.88 -9.95
CA HIS A 93 11.02 -37.96 -9.41
C HIS A 93 10.44 -36.70 -8.74
N ARG A 94 9.11 -36.61 -8.65
CA ARG A 94 8.38 -35.40 -8.22
C ARG A 94 8.04 -35.43 -6.74
N MET A 95 7.16 -36.35 -6.36
CA MET A 95 6.43 -36.37 -5.10
C MET A 95 7.24 -37.06 -4.00
N ARG A 96 7.07 -36.64 -2.75
CA ARG A 96 7.43 -37.48 -1.60
C ARG A 96 6.69 -38.83 -1.63
N PRO A 97 7.26 -39.91 -1.06
CA PRO A 97 6.60 -41.21 -0.99
C PRO A 97 5.20 -41.18 -0.36
N GLU A 98 5.00 -40.39 0.70
CA GLU A 98 3.70 -40.23 1.37
C GLU A 98 2.63 -39.56 0.49
N ILE A 99 3.03 -38.67 -0.42
CA ILE A 99 2.13 -38.08 -1.41
C ILE A 99 1.84 -39.09 -2.53
N ALA A 100 2.88 -39.79 -3.01
CA ALA A 100 2.74 -40.82 -4.04
C ALA A 100 1.84 -41.99 -3.60
N SER A 101 1.80 -42.34 -2.31
CA SER A 101 0.91 -43.38 -1.78
C SER A 101 -0.59 -43.05 -1.89
N LEU A 102 -0.96 -41.81 -2.22
CA LEU A 102 -2.35 -41.46 -2.52
C LEU A 102 -2.81 -41.95 -3.89
N ILE A 103 -1.88 -42.10 -4.83
CA ILE A 103 -2.16 -42.53 -6.21
C ILE A 103 -1.66 -43.95 -6.49
N VAL A 104 -0.86 -44.54 -5.59
CA VAL A 104 -0.35 -45.92 -5.67
C VAL A 104 -0.79 -46.71 -4.42
N PRO A 105 -1.42 -47.88 -4.55
CA PRO A 105 -1.77 -48.62 -5.76
C PRO A 105 -3.13 -48.23 -6.38
N THR A 106 -3.81 -47.23 -5.82
CA THR A 106 -5.22 -46.91 -6.13
C THR A 106 -5.46 -46.53 -7.59
N ILE A 107 -4.59 -45.68 -8.14
CA ILE A 107 -4.69 -45.19 -9.52
C ILE A 107 -3.72 -45.94 -10.42
N TYR A 108 -2.45 -45.94 -10.03
CA TYR A 108 -1.40 -46.69 -10.70
C TYR A 108 -1.07 -47.93 -9.89
N LYS A 109 -1.01 -49.10 -10.54
CA LYS A 109 -0.62 -50.36 -9.89
C LYS A 109 0.78 -50.30 -9.30
N GLU A 110 1.72 -49.79 -10.08
CA GLU A 110 3.15 -49.71 -9.76
C GLU A 110 3.71 -48.37 -10.25
N LEU A 111 4.40 -47.66 -9.37
CA LEU A 111 5.18 -46.45 -9.64
C LEU A 111 6.20 -46.30 -8.50
N GLU A 112 7.47 -46.50 -8.82
CA GLU A 112 8.57 -46.48 -7.86
C GLU A 112 9.03 -45.06 -7.55
N ASN A 113 9.48 -44.83 -6.32
CA ASN A 113 10.02 -43.53 -5.91
C ASN A 113 11.53 -43.49 -6.18
N HIS A 114 11.99 -42.50 -6.93
CA HIS A 114 13.43 -42.26 -7.10
C HIS A 114 14.08 -41.80 -5.79
N GLU A 115 15.36 -42.13 -5.57
CA GLU A 115 16.11 -41.76 -4.35
C GLU A 115 16.08 -40.24 -4.06
N SER A 116 16.01 -39.42 -5.11
CA SER A 116 15.95 -37.96 -5.01
C SER A 116 14.73 -37.41 -4.27
N VAL A 117 13.67 -38.22 -4.06
CA VAL A 117 12.46 -37.78 -3.36
C VAL A 117 12.34 -38.29 -1.93
N LEU A 118 13.23 -39.21 -1.51
CA LEU A 118 13.12 -39.89 -0.22
C LEU A 118 13.51 -38.98 0.96
N ASN A 119 14.48 -38.09 0.75
CA ASN A 119 15.10 -37.26 1.80
C ASN A 119 14.81 -35.75 1.62
N ARG A 120 13.58 -35.40 1.24
CA ARG A 120 13.18 -33.99 1.09
C ARG A 120 13.06 -33.32 2.48
N PRO A 121 13.43 -32.03 2.65
CA PRO A 121 13.28 -31.31 3.92
C PRO A 121 11.82 -31.03 4.28
N ASP A 122 11.45 -31.23 5.55
CA ASP A 122 10.07 -31.04 6.02
C ASP A 122 9.55 -29.62 5.83
N ILE A 123 8.23 -29.51 5.69
CA ILE A 123 7.53 -28.24 5.55
C ILE A 123 7.58 -27.49 6.89
N LYS A 124 8.08 -26.26 6.81
CA LYS A 124 8.24 -25.36 7.93
C LYS A 124 6.87 -24.95 8.50
N GLY A 125 6.78 -24.90 9.83
CA GLY A 125 5.59 -24.43 10.52
C GLY A 125 4.47 -25.46 10.71
N VAL A 126 4.62 -26.67 10.16
CA VAL A 126 3.59 -27.72 10.21
C VAL A 126 4.20 -29.02 10.71
N SER A 127 3.34 -29.90 11.24
CA SER A 127 3.79 -31.19 11.78
C SER A 127 3.81 -32.32 10.75
N HIS A 128 3.17 -32.13 9.59
CA HIS A 128 3.09 -33.13 8.52
C HIS A 128 3.33 -32.45 7.17
N ASN A 129 3.93 -33.17 6.22
CA ASN A 129 4.07 -32.69 4.85
C ASN A 129 2.88 -33.05 3.97
N LEU A 130 2.11 -34.08 4.36
CA LEU A 130 0.82 -34.42 3.78
C LEU A 130 -0.27 -34.33 4.86
N PHE A 131 -1.35 -33.61 4.58
CA PHE A 131 -2.51 -33.60 5.48
C PHE A 131 -3.82 -33.34 4.75
N PHE A 132 -4.86 -34.08 5.12
CA PHE A 132 -6.24 -33.90 4.69
C PHE A 132 -7.07 -33.34 5.86
N LEU A 133 -7.44 -32.07 5.77
CA LEU A 133 -8.35 -31.43 6.71
C LEU A 133 -9.80 -31.76 6.33
N THR A 134 -10.45 -32.60 7.14
CA THR A 134 -11.84 -33.00 6.91
C THR A 134 -12.83 -32.06 7.61
N HIS A 135 -13.89 -31.67 6.91
CA HIS A 135 -14.99 -30.86 7.47
C HIS A 135 -16.36 -31.26 6.91
N THR A 136 -17.42 -30.75 7.52
CA THR A 136 -18.81 -30.96 7.07
C THR A 136 -19.52 -29.65 6.68
N ASN A 137 -18.79 -28.53 6.59
CA ASN A 137 -19.34 -27.25 6.15
C ASN A 137 -19.93 -27.36 4.74
N PRO A 138 -21.18 -26.89 4.50
CA PRO A 138 -21.88 -27.07 3.24
C PRO A 138 -21.30 -26.20 2.12
N GLU A 139 -21.45 -26.67 0.88
CA GLU A 139 -21.18 -25.89 -0.34
C GLU A 139 -22.27 -24.84 -0.60
N ASP A 140 -21.90 -23.71 -1.20
CA ASP A 140 -22.83 -22.71 -1.75
C ASP A 140 -23.01 -22.93 -3.26
N GLU A 141 -24.21 -22.63 -3.76
CA GLU A 141 -24.44 -22.44 -5.20
C GLU A 141 -23.95 -21.06 -5.64
N VAL A 142 -23.42 -20.99 -6.87
CA VAL A 142 -23.07 -19.71 -7.51
C VAL A 142 -24.21 -19.32 -8.45
N PRO A 143 -24.86 -18.15 -8.29
CA PRO A 143 -25.92 -17.69 -9.18
C PRO A 143 -25.47 -17.72 -10.65
N ASP A 144 -26.37 -18.15 -11.54
CA ASP A 144 -26.15 -18.21 -13.00
C ASP A 144 -24.95 -19.06 -13.45
N SER A 145 -24.47 -19.99 -12.61
CA SER A 145 -23.37 -20.87 -12.94
C SER A 145 -23.59 -22.29 -12.40
N ALA A 146 -23.20 -23.30 -13.18
CA ALA A 146 -23.11 -24.68 -12.69
C ALA A 146 -21.93 -24.90 -11.72
N SER A 147 -21.17 -23.85 -11.40
CA SER A 147 -20.02 -23.92 -10.49
C SER A 147 -20.43 -23.94 -9.02
N ARG A 148 -19.53 -24.44 -8.18
CA ARG A 148 -19.72 -24.58 -6.73
C ARG A 148 -18.62 -23.81 -6.01
N ARG A 149 -18.91 -23.37 -4.78
CA ARG A 149 -17.91 -22.79 -3.88
C ARG A 149 -18.13 -23.29 -2.45
N ASN A 150 -17.08 -23.24 -1.65
CA ASN A 150 -17.13 -23.51 -0.23
C ASN A 150 -16.36 -22.39 0.49
N ARG A 151 -17.07 -21.50 1.18
CA ARG A 151 -16.46 -20.32 1.81
C ARG A 151 -15.51 -20.71 2.94
N HIS A 152 -15.84 -21.75 3.69
CA HIS A 152 -14.99 -22.25 4.77
C HIS A 152 -13.64 -22.71 4.20
N GLU A 153 -13.66 -23.50 3.13
CA GLU A 153 -12.42 -23.94 2.46
C GLU A 153 -11.60 -22.78 1.90
N ALA A 154 -12.27 -21.80 1.26
CA ALA A 154 -11.61 -20.64 0.68
C ALA A 154 -10.91 -19.79 1.76
N GLN A 155 -11.61 -19.48 2.85
CA GLN A 155 -11.06 -18.69 3.96
C GLN A 155 -9.91 -19.43 4.64
N PHE A 156 -10.06 -20.73 4.90
CA PHE A 156 -9.03 -21.54 5.55
C PHE A 156 -7.75 -21.58 4.71
N LEU A 157 -7.83 -21.92 3.41
CA LEU A 157 -6.64 -22.02 2.57
C LEU A 157 -5.94 -20.67 2.36
N ILE A 158 -6.69 -19.56 2.31
CA ILE A 158 -6.10 -18.21 2.24
C ILE A 158 -5.37 -17.87 3.54
N ALA A 159 -5.98 -18.11 4.70
CA ALA A 159 -5.33 -17.90 6.00
C ALA A 159 -4.10 -18.81 6.18
N PHE A 160 -4.19 -20.07 5.77
CA PHE A 160 -3.09 -21.01 5.82
C PHE A 160 -1.95 -20.63 4.86
N CYS A 161 -2.27 -20.14 3.66
CA CYS A 161 -1.27 -19.62 2.73
C CYS A 161 -0.56 -18.38 3.30
N CYS A 162 -1.29 -17.47 3.96
CA CYS A 162 -0.69 -16.34 4.70
C CYS A 162 0.28 -16.85 5.76
N TYR A 163 -0.13 -17.85 6.54
CA TYR A 163 0.72 -18.48 7.55
C TYR A 163 2.01 -19.05 6.93
N LEU A 164 1.94 -19.79 5.82
CA LEU A 164 3.12 -20.33 5.14
C LEU A 164 4.05 -19.21 4.61
N LYS A 165 3.51 -18.11 4.08
CA LYS A 165 4.32 -16.93 3.72
C LYS A 165 5.08 -16.38 4.94
N LEU A 166 4.42 -16.34 6.11
CA LEU A 166 5.07 -15.93 7.38
C LEU A 166 6.13 -16.93 7.86
N GLN A 167 6.07 -18.21 7.43
CA GLN A 167 7.14 -19.19 7.67
C GLN A 167 8.39 -18.97 6.79
N GLY A 168 8.33 -18.02 5.86
CA GLY A 168 9.44 -17.66 4.96
C GLY A 168 9.37 -18.29 3.57
N TYR A 169 8.25 -18.90 3.18
CA TYR A 169 8.05 -19.39 1.82
C TYR A 169 7.77 -18.24 0.84
N LYS A 170 8.32 -18.34 -0.36
CA LYS A 170 8.02 -17.42 -1.47
C LYS A 170 6.66 -17.79 -2.08
N GLY A 171 5.94 -16.82 -2.64
CA GLY A 171 4.63 -17.14 -3.25
C GLY A 171 4.76 -18.00 -4.51
N SER A 172 5.92 -17.97 -5.19
CA SER A 172 6.24 -18.86 -6.30
C SER A 172 6.34 -20.33 -5.90
N GLU A 173 6.64 -20.63 -4.63
CA GLU A 173 6.77 -22.00 -4.10
C GLU A 173 5.41 -22.60 -3.67
N ILE A 174 4.34 -21.79 -3.67
CA ILE A 174 3.01 -22.20 -3.21
C ILE A 174 2.01 -22.03 -4.36
N THR A 175 1.15 -23.02 -4.56
CA THR A 175 0.00 -22.88 -5.47
C THR A 175 -1.27 -23.41 -4.82
N ILE A 176 -2.35 -22.63 -4.93
CA ILE A 176 -3.68 -23.03 -4.47
C ILE A 176 -4.45 -23.58 -5.67
N LEU A 177 -4.85 -24.84 -5.56
CA LEU A 177 -5.65 -25.55 -6.55
C LEU A 177 -7.08 -25.72 -6.04
N THR A 178 -8.02 -25.67 -6.98
CA THR A 178 -9.41 -25.98 -6.70
C THR A 178 -10.07 -26.67 -7.88
N THR A 179 -11.12 -27.43 -7.61
CA THR A 179 -11.85 -28.23 -8.60
C THR A 179 -12.90 -27.41 -9.36
N TYR A 180 -13.26 -26.21 -8.87
CA TYR A 180 -14.33 -25.39 -9.44
C TYR A 180 -13.90 -23.93 -9.65
N ALA A 181 -14.27 -23.36 -10.81
CA ALA A 181 -13.99 -21.96 -11.14
C ALA A 181 -14.69 -20.97 -10.18
N GLY A 182 -15.88 -21.30 -9.67
CA GLY A 182 -16.59 -20.51 -8.66
C GLY A 182 -15.80 -20.39 -7.35
N GLN A 183 -15.16 -21.49 -6.92
CA GLN A 183 -14.26 -21.47 -5.78
C GLN A 183 -12.98 -20.67 -6.06
N MET A 184 -12.40 -20.80 -7.25
CA MET A 184 -11.23 -20.01 -7.65
C MET A 184 -11.52 -18.51 -7.53
N ASN A 185 -12.67 -18.06 -8.03
CA ASN A 185 -13.09 -16.66 -7.94
C ASN A 185 -13.32 -16.22 -6.49
N ALA A 186 -13.92 -17.07 -5.65
CA ALA A 186 -14.08 -16.80 -4.22
C ALA A 186 -12.72 -16.61 -3.52
N MET A 187 -11.77 -17.52 -3.77
CA MET A 187 -10.41 -17.44 -3.23
C MET A 187 -9.65 -16.21 -3.74
N LEU A 188 -9.77 -15.86 -5.03
CA LEU A 188 -9.19 -14.63 -5.57
C LEU A 188 -9.75 -13.38 -4.87
N SER A 189 -11.03 -13.38 -4.53
CA SER A 189 -11.63 -12.29 -3.77
C SER A 189 -11.09 -12.17 -2.35
N GLU A 190 -10.90 -13.31 -1.66
CA GLU A 190 -10.26 -13.34 -0.32
C GLU A 190 -8.77 -12.99 -0.38
N LYS A 191 -8.06 -13.43 -1.43
CA LYS A 191 -6.66 -13.09 -1.70
C LYS A 191 -6.45 -11.58 -1.79
N ARG A 192 -7.37 -10.84 -2.44
CA ARG A 192 -7.29 -9.37 -2.57
C ARG A 192 -7.29 -8.63 -1.24
N LYS A 193 -7.82 -9.23 -0.17
CA LYS A 193 -7.80 -8.66 1.19
C LYS A 193 -6.43 -8.82 1.88
N ASN A 194 -5.54 -9.64 1.31
CA ASN A 194 -4.27 -10.04 1.91
C ASN A 194 -3.09 -9.73 0.96
N PRO A 195 -2.47 -8.53 1.04
CA PRO A 195 -1.39 -8.12 0.14
C PRO A 195 -0.17 -9.05 0.11
N ILE A 196 0.10 -9.74 1.23
CA ILE A 196 1.19 -10.73 1.38
C ILE A 196 1.09 -11.89 0.37
N LEU A 197 -0.10 -12.17 -0.15
CA LEU A 197 -0.35 -13.26 -1.09
C LEU A 197 -0.28 -12.82 -2.55
N SER A 198 0.03 -11.57 -2.87
CA SER A 198 -0.04 -11.04 -4.24
C SER A 198 0.64 -11.93 -5.30
N ASP A 199 1.78 -12.54 -4.97
CA ASP A 199 2.60 -13.43 -5.80
C ASP A 199 2.15 -14.91 -5.84
N VAL A 200 1.14 -15.31 -5.06
CA VAL A 200 0.66 -16.71 -5.00
C VAL A 200 -0.29 -17.02 -6.16
N ARG A 201 -0.06 -18.12 -6.87
CA ARG A 201 -0.95 -18.57 -7.95
C ARG A 201 -2.17 -19.32 -7.39
N ILE A 202 -3.35 -18.98 -7.89
CA ILE A 202 -4.61 -19.70 -7.64
C ILE A 202 -5.21 -20.10 -8.98
N THR A 203 -5.46 -21.38 -9.19
CA THR A 203 -6.02 -21.88 -10.46
C THR A 203 -6.87 -23.13 -10.25
N VAL A 204 -7.63 -23.50 -11.27
CA VAL A 204 -8.35 -24.78 -11.30
C VAL A 204 -7.42 -25.93 -11.69
N VAL A 205 -7.68 -27.13 -11.17
CA VAL A 205 -6.88 -28.34 -11.41
C VAL A 205 -6.69 -28.63 -12.91
N ASP A 206 -7.77 -28.55 -13.70
CA ASP A 206 -7.71 -28.83 -15.15
C ASP A 206 -6.75 -27.89 -15.90
N LYS A 207 -6.50 -26.67 -15.40
CA LYS A 207 -5.56 -25.70 -16.00
C LYS A 207 -4.12 -25.84 -15.46
N TYR A 208 -3.86 -26.84 -14.63
CA TYR A 208 -2.57 -27.06 -13.97
C TYR A 208 -1.98 -28.44 -14.32
N GLN A 209 -2.48 -29.08 -15.38
CA GLN A 209 -1.89 -30.29 -15.92
C GLN A 209 -0.48 -30.02 -16.46
N GLY A 210 0.40 -31.00 -16.35
CA GLY A 210 1.82 -30.86 -16.70
C GLY A 210 2.65 -30.05 -15.68
N GLU A 211 2.01 -29.22 -14.87
CA GLU A 211 2.68 -28.37 -13.89
C GLU A 211 2.89 -29.05 -12.52
N GLU A 212 3.79 -28.50 -11.72
CA GLU A 212 4.11 -28.93 -10.36
C GLU A 212 4.57 -27.75 -9.49
N ASN A 213 4.45 -27.86 -8.16
CA ASN A 213 5.04 -26.90 -7.23
C ASN A 213 5.53 -27.57 -5.94
N HIS A 214 6.36 -26.86 -5.18
CA HIS A 214 6.87 -27.28 -3.87
C HIS A 214 5.70 -27.57 -2.91
N ILE A 215 4.80 -26.60 -2.74
CA ILE A 215 3.64 -26.73 -1.85
C ILE A 215 2.34 -26.54 -2.64
N ILE A 216 1.44 -27.51 -2.55
CA ILE A 216 0.10 -27.43 -3.12
C ILE A 216 -0.94 -27.41 -2.00
N LEU A 217 -1.84 -26.43 -2.09
CA LEU A 217 -3.04 -26.31 -1.24
C LEU A 217 -4.27 -26.63 -2.08
N LEU A 218 -4.98 -27.72 -1.81
CA LEU A 218 -6.09 -28.21 -2.64
C LEU A 218 -7.44 -28.09 -1.93
N SER A 219 -8.39 -27.37 -2.55
CA SER A 219 -9.79 -27.30 -2.13
C SER A 219 -10.67 -28.20 -3.01
N LEU A 220 -11.38 -29.12 -2.37
CA LEU A 220 -12.26 -30.10 -3.04
C LEU A 220 -13.70 -29.59 -3.20
N VAL A 221 -14.11 -28.60 -2.41
CA VAL A 221 -15.38 -27.83 -2.49
C VAL A 221 -16.63 -28.61 -2.10
N ARG A 222 -16.78 -29.86 -2.59
CA ARG A 222 -18.05 -30.59 -2.53
C ARG A 222 -18.36 -31.02 -1.10
N SER A 223 -19.55 -30.62 -0.65
CA SER A 223 -20.09 -30.94 0.66
C SER A 223 -21.60 -30.69 0.64
N ASN A 224 -22.39 -31.73 0.38
CA ASN A 224 -23.83 -31.66 0.21
C ASN A 224 -24.55 -32.90 0.75
N LYS A 225 -25.84 -32.76 1.03
CA LYS A 225 -26.67 -33.85 1.60
C LYS A 225 -26.96 -34.99 0.60
N LEU A 226 -26.70 -34.77 -0.69
CA LEU A 226 -26.99 -35.72 -1.76
C LEU A 226 -25.79 -36.64 -2.08
N GLY A 227 -24.63 -36.43 -1.43
CA GLY A 227 -23.41 -37.20 -1.70
C GLY A 227 -22.84 -36.98 -3.10
N ASN A 228 -23.23 -35.92 -3.80
CA ASN A 228 -22.77 -35.68 -5.18
C ASN A 228 -21.39 -35.03 -5.17
N ILE A 229 -20.40 -35.72 -5.71
CA ILE A 229 -19.00 -35.25 -5.74
C ILE A 229 -18.57 -34.71 -7.12
N GLY A 230 -19.42 -34.81 -8.13
CA GLY A 230 -19.23 -34.19 -9.45
C GLY A 230 -17.85 -34.43 -10.06
N PHE A 231 -17.02 -33.39 -10.12
CA PHE A 231 -15.64 -33.44 -10.64
C PHE A 231 -14.81 -34.58 -10.05
N LEU A 232 -15.05 -34.89 -8.77
CA LEU A 232 -14.25 -35.81 -7.97
C LEU A 232 -14.67 -37.28 -8.11
N SER A 233 -15.70 -37.58 -8.90
CA SER A 233 -16.07 -38.96 -9.24
C SER A 233 -15.18 -39.56 -10.34
N THR A 234 -14.51 -38.72 -11.12
CA THR A 234 -13.70 -39.15 -12.25
C THR A 234 -12.27 -39.42 -11.79
N LYS A 235 -11.85 -40.70 -11.84
CA LYS A 235 -10.51 -41.17 -11.43
C LYS A 235 -9.38 -40.32 -12.03
N ASN A 236 -9.47 -39.99 -13.33
CA ASN A 236 -8.49 -39.20 -14.06
C ASN A 236 -8.24 -37.81 -13.45
N ARG A 237 -9.31 -37.16 -12.99
CA ARG A 237 -9.25 -35.82 -12.38
C ARG A 237 -8.69 -35.87 -10.96
N VAL A 238 -9.02 -36.92 -10.22
CA VAL A 238 -8.44 -37.20 -8.90
C VAL A 238 -6.93 -37.42 -9.05
N CYS A 239 -6.48 -38.17 -10.07
CA CYS A 239 -5.06 -38.38 -10.35
C CYS A 239 -4.33 -37.05 -10.50
N VAL A 240 -4.81 -36.16 -11.38
CA VAL A 240 -4.18 -34.87 -11.60
C VAL A 240 -4.16 -34.05 -10.32
N ALA A 241 -5.29 -33.95 -9.61
CA ALA A 241 -5.38 -33.17 -8.37
C ALA A 241 -4.37 -33.63 -7.29
N LEU A 242 -4.12 -34.93 -7.16
CA LEU A 242 -3.26 -35.50 -6.11
C LEU A 242 -1.77 -35.58 -6.48
N SER A 243 -1.39 -35.28 -7.72
CA SER A 243 -0.04 -35.52 -8.25
C SER A 243 0.77 -34.26 -8.59
N ARG A 244 0.33 -33.08 -8.13
CA ARG A 244 0.96 -31.78 -8.43
C ARG A 244 1.99 -31.32 -7.41
N ALA A 245 1.96 -31.88 -6.20
CA ALA A 245 2.81 -31.48 -5.08
C ALA A 245 4.17 -32.18 -5.12
N ARG A 246 5.25 -31.45 -4.81
CA ARG A 246 6.59 -32.04 -4.67
C ARG A 246 6.93 -32.33 -3.21
N ASP A 247 6.83 -31.30 -2.36
CA ASP A 247 7.33 -31.35 -0.98
C ASP A 247 6.21 -31.32 0.05
N GLY A 248 5.14 -30.55 -0.17
CA GLY A 248 4.05 -30.37 0.77
C GLY A 248 2.69 -30.40 0.09
N PHE A 249 1.75 -31.19 0.63
CA PHE A 249 0.42 -31.33 0.08
C PHE A 249 -0.66 -31.25 1.16
N PHE A 250 -1.47 -30.20 1.10
CA PHE A 250 -2.53 -29.96 2.07
C PHE A 250 -3.87 -29.90 1.36
N ILE A 251 -4.77 -30.79 1.73
CA ILE A 251 -6.08 -30.97 1.11
C ILE A 251 -7.14 -30.57 2.11
N ILE A 252 -8.20 -29.90 1.66
CA ILE A 252 -9.38 -29.61 2.46
C ILE A 252 -10.63 -30.07 1.72
N GLY A 253 -11.53 -30.74 2.44
CA GLY A 253 -12.79 -31.21 1.86
C GLY A 253 -13.61 -32.07 2.83
N ASN A 254 -14.78 -32.52 2.37
CA ASN A 254 -15.64 -33.41 3.15
C ASN A 254 -15.36 -34.88 2.82
N MET A 255 -14.52 -35.55 3.63
CA MET A 255 -14.12 -36.94 3.36
C MET A 255 -15.31 -37.92 3.33
N SER A 256 -16.30 -37.74 4.21
CA SER A 256 -17.47 -38.62 4.25
C SER A 256 -18.26 -38.59 2.94
N ASN A 257 -18.47 -37.39 2.37
CA ASN A 257 -19.11 -37.25 1.06
C ASN A 257 -18.28 -37.87 -0.08
N LEU A 258 -16.95 -37.76 0.00
CA LEU A 258 -16.05 -38.29 -1.04
C LEU A 258 -16.04 -39.82 -1.07
N GLU A 259 -16.01 -40.43 0.11
CA GLU A 259 -16.06 -41.88 0.29
C GLU A 259 -17.38 -42.48 -0.19
N GLU A 260 -18.52 -41.84 0.09
CA GLU A 260 -19.84 -42.26 -0.40
C GLU A 260 -19.93 -42.18 -1.94
N GLY A 261 -19.26 -41.21 -2.54
CA GLY A 261 -19.35 -40.94 -3.98
C GLY A 261 -18.36 -41.74 -4.86
N SER A 262 -17.29 -42.33 -4.30
CA SER A 262 -16.33 -43.13 -5.09
C SER A 262 -15.49 -44.09 -4.24
N SER A 263 -15.28 -45.31 -4.74
CA SER A 263 -14.36 -46.28 -4.14
C SER A 263 -12.90 -45.80 -4.10
N VAL A 264 -12.49 -44.96 -5.06
CA VAL A 264 -11.13 -44.38 -5.10
C VAL A 264 -10.86 -43.56 -3.84
N TRP A 265 -11.85 -42.80 -3.35
CA TRP A 265 -11.72 -42.02 -2.14
C TRP A 265 -11.70 -42.87 -0.87
N HIS A 266 -12.34 -44.04 -0.87
CA HIS A 266 -12.23 -45.01 0.22
C HIS A 266 -10.79 -45.53 0.36
N ASP A 267 -10.16 -45.91 -0.75
CA ASP A 267 -8.76 -46.36 -0.75
C ASP A 267 -7.82 -45.23 -0.31
N ILE A 268 -8.02 -44.02 -0.82
CA ILE A 268 -7.25 -42.82 -0.42
C ILE A 268 -7.40 -42.55 1.08
N LYS A 269 -8.63 -42.61 1.61
CA LYS A 269 -8.88 -42.44 3.05
C LYS A 269 -8.14 -43.49 3.87
N SER A 270 -8.16 -44.76 3.46
CA SER A 270 -7.41 -45.82 4.14
C SER A 270 -5.90 -45.52 4.20
N GLN A 271 -5.32 -44.99 3.11
CA GLN A 271 -3.91 -44.59 3.10
C GLN A 271 -3.63 -43.39 4.01
N LEU A 272 -4.51 -42.38 4.01
CA LEU A 272 -4.41 -41.22 4.89
C LEU A 272 -4.51 -41.61 6.36
N GLU A 273 -5.43 -42.52 6.72
CA GLU A 273 -5.61 -43.01 8.09
C GLU A 273 -4.40 -43.81 8.57
N LYS A 274 -3.83 -44.69 7.72
CA LYS A 274 -2.59 -45.42 8.04
C LYS A 274 -1.42 -44.50 8.35
N GLY A 275 -1.33 -43.37 7.64
CA GLY A 275 -0.30 -42.35 7.85
C GLY A 275 -0.62 -41.31 8.92
N ASN A 276 -1.79 -41.38 9.58
CA ASN A 276 -2.30 -40.32 10.46
C ASN A 276 -2.31 -38.91 9.80
N HIS A 277 -2.56 -38.88 8.50
CA HIS A 277 -2.57 -37.69 7.65
C HIS A 277 -3.98 -37.13 7.41
N ILE A 278 -4.98 -37.51 8.20
CA ILE A 278 -6.34 -37.00 8.09
C ILE A 278 -6.90 -36.65 9.46
N GLY A 279 -7.57 -35.51 9.56
CA GLY A 279 -8.19 -35.08 10.81
C GLY A 279 -9.01 -33.80 10.67
N PRO A 280 -9.76 -33.43 11.72
CA PRO A 280 -10.57 -32.21 11.73
C PRO A 280 -9.75 -30.94 11.99
N ASP A 281 -8.49 -31.07 12.38
CA ASP A 281 -7.58 -29.97 12.66
C ASP A 281 -6.17 -30.27 12.16
N LEU A 282 -5.51 -29.25 11.62
CA LEU A 282 -4.11 -29.29 11.21
C LEU A 282 -3.24 -28.82 12.38
N THR A 283 -2.21 -29.59 12.73
CA THR A 283 -1.27 -29.22 13.80
C THR A 283 -0.08 -28.42 13.25
N LEU A 284 -0.03 -27.15 13.60
CA LEU A 284 1.06 -26.23 13.33
C LEU A 284 2.11 -26.33 14.44
N ARG A 285 3.38 -26.15 14.08
CA ARG A 285 4.53 -26.21 14.99
C ARG A 285 5.36 -24.94 14.87
N CYS A 286 5.61 -24.26 15.98
CA CYS A 286 6.49 -23.09 15.97
C CYS A 286 7.93 -23.50 15.64
N GLN A 287 8.56 -22.83 14.67
CA GLN A 287 9.95 -23.10 14.31
C GLN A 287 10.97 -22.64 15.37
N VAL A 288 10.59 -21.67 16.23
CA VAL A 288 11.45 -21.19 17.34
C VAL A 288 11.22 -22.03 18.59
N HIS A 289 9.96 -22.18 18.99
CA HIS A 289 9.56 -22.90 20.20
C HIS A 289 8.99 -24.27 19.83
N GLN A 290 9.85 -25.27 19.64
CA GLN A 290 9.47 -26.59 19.11
C GLN A 290 8.38 -27.32 19.91
N ASN A 291 8.24 -27.01 21.21
CA ASN A 291 7.23 -27.56 22.10
C ASN A 291 5.85 -26.89 21.94
N GLN A 292 5.76 -25.79 21.21
CA GLN A 292 4.52 -25.04 21.01
C GLN A 292 3.81 -25.55 19.75
N LEU A 293 2.71 -26.25 19.98
CA LEU A 293 1.83 -26.78 18.94
C LEU A 293 0.51 -26.01 18.94
N THR A 294 0.02 -25.65 17.75
CA THR A 294 -1.27 -24.97 17.58
C THR A 294 -2.13 -25.77 16.62
N ARG A 295 -3.32 -26.18 17.06
CA ARG A 295 -4.30 -26.87 16.22
C ARG A 295 -5.21 -25.84 15.56
N VAL A 296 -5.31 -25.91 14.23
CA VAL A 296 -6.15 -25.02 13.43
C VAL A 296 -7.20 -25.82 12.67
N ARG A 297 -8.46 -25.45 12.82
CA ARG A 297 -9.61 -26.04 12.13
C ARG A 297 -10.30 -25.03 11.23
N ASN A 298 -10.36 -23.77 11.65
CA ASN A 298 -11.00 -22.67 10.94
C ASN A 298 -10.01 -21.56 10.62
N ALA A 299 -10.35 -20.69 9.67
CA ALA A 299 -9.54 -19.51 9.32
C ALA A 299 -9.28 -18.58 10.53
N GLU A 300 -10.24 -18.49 11.45
CA GLU A 300 -10.13 -17.70 12.67
C GLU A 300 -9.06 -18.23 13.63
N ASP A 301 -8.72 -19.52 13.59
CA ASP A 301 -7.71 -20.08 14.48
C ASP A 301 -6.31 -19.52 14.19
N PHE A 302 -6.05 -19.03 12.97
CA PHE A 302 -4.79 -18.37 12.63
C PHE A 302 -4.62 -17.02 13.33
N SER A 303 -5.69 -16.41 13.87
CA SER A 303 -5.58 -15.20 14.71
C SER A 303 -4.83 -15.45 16.04
N LYS A 304 -4.71 -16.72 16.47
CA LYS A 304 -3.92 -17.13 17.64
C LYS A 304 -2.41 -17.03 17.39
N ILE A 305 -2.00 -16.95 16.13
CA ILE A 305 -0.59 -16.96 15.67
C ILE A 305 -0.35 -15.91 14.58
N PRO A 306 -0.65 -14.63 14.85
CA PRO A 306 -0.74 -13.59 13.82
C PRO A 306 0.58 -13.31 13.11
N ASN A 307 1.72 -13.59 13.76
CA ASN A 307 3.07 -13.31 13.23
C ASN A 307 3.78 -14.57 12.71
N GLY A 308 3.08 -15.69 12.55
CA GLY A 308 3.64 -16.97 12.10
C GLY A 308 4.43 -17.73 13.16
N GLY A 309 4.74 -17.15 14.32
CA GLY A 309 5.27 -17.86 15.47
C GLY A 309 4.17 -18.39 16.40
N CYS A 310 4.50 -18.54 17.68
CA CYS A 310 3.54 -18.92 18.73
C CYS A 310 3.11 -17.70 19.57
N HIS A 311 2.33 -17.94 20.62
CA HIS A 311 1.82 -16.91 21.54
C HIS A 311 2.86 -16.38 22.54
N LEU A 312 4.02 -17.04 22.67
CA LEU A 312 5.09 -16.61 23.57
C LEU A 312 5.70 -15.30 23.07
N ILE A 313 6.21 -14.48 23.98
CA ILE A 313 6.93 -13.25 23.63
C ILE A 313 8.29 -13.62 23.02
N CYS A 314 8.81 -12.80 22.12
CA CYS A 314 10.13 -12.98 21.57
C CYS A 314 11.22 -12.80 22.65
N ASP A 315 12.12 -13.77 22.76
CA ASP A 315 13.20 -13.77 23.76
C ASP A 315 14.48 -13.07 23.28
N GLU A 316 14.47 -12.48 22.07
CA GLU A 316 15.63 -11.77 21.53
C GLU A 316 15.82 -10.41 22.21
N ILE A 317 17.08 -10.10 22.52
CA ILE A 317 17.52 -8.81 23.06
C ILE A 317 17.93 -7.92 21.90
N LEU A 318 17.29 -6.75 21.80
CA LEU A 318 17.59 -5.74 20.78
C LEU A 318 18.96 -5.11 21.04
N GLU A 319 19.53 -4.45 20.02
CA GLU A 319 20.81 -3.72 20.17
C GLU A 319 20.82 -2.70 21.32
N CYS A 320 19.65 -2.15 21.66
CA CYS A 320 19.50 -1.22 22.77
C CYS A 320 19.46 -1.87 24.17
N GLY A 321 19.60 -3.20 24.26
CA GLY A 321 19.55 -3.97 25.51
C GLY A 321 18.14 -4.35 25.98
N HIS A 322 17.10 -3.85 25.34
CA HIS A 322 15.71 -4.21 25.66
C HIS A 322 15.28 -5.52 25.00
N GLN A 323 14.55 -6.37 25.73
CA GLN A 323 13.85 -7.50 25.12
C GLN A 323 12.73 -7.03 24.18
N CYS A 324 12.58 -7.69 23.03
CA CYS A 324 11.47 -7.47 22.09
C CYS A 324 10.10 -7.64 22.76
N ASP A 325 9.15 -6.76 22.44
CA ASP A 325 7.78 -6.80 22.99
C ASP A 325 6.79 -7.58 22.11
N LYS A 326 7.22 -8.03 20.92
CA LYS A 326 6.36 -8.76 19.98
C LYS A 326 6.17 -10.21 20.41
N GLN A 327 5.00 -10.75 20.09
CA GLN A 327 4.80 -12.21 20.06
C GLN A 327 5.76 -12.84 19.06
N CYS A 328 6.17 -14.08 19.35
CA CYS A 328 7.09 -14.87 18.57
C CYS A 328 6.78 -14.74 17.07
N HIS A 329 7.80 -14.31 16.33
CA HIS A 329 7.71 -14.02 14.91
C HIS A 329 8.93 -14.59 14.20
N LEU A 330 8.75 -14.94 12.93
CA LEU A 330 9.82 -15.51 12.10
C LEU A 330 10.38 -14.50 11.10
N LEU A 331 9.57 -13.52 10.72
CA LEU A 331 10.03 -12.40 9.91
C LEU A 331 10.85 -11.44 10.78
N ASP A 332 12.01 -11.01 10.29
CA ASP A 332 12.89 -10.05 10.97
C ASP A 332 13.32 -10.49 12.39
N ARG A 333 13.78 -11.73 12.56
CA ARG A 333 14.30 -12.21 13.86
C ARG A 333 15.52 -11.44 14.35
N GLU A 334 16.30 -10.89 13.43
CA GLU A 334 17.44 -10.02 13.76
C GLU A 334 17.00 -8.59 14.12
N HIS A 335 15.70 -8.28 14.08
CA HIS A 335 15.13 -6.98 14.44
C HIS A 335 15.77 -5.78 13.74
N LYS A 336 16.26 -5.97 12.51
CA LYS A 336 16.92 -4.92 11.73
C LYS A 336 15.97 -3.79 11.36
N ASN A 337 14.68 -4.10 11.21
CA ASN A 337 13.64 -3.14 10.85
C ASN A 337 12.69 -2.84 12.02
N TYR A 338 12.99 -3.33 13.22
CA TYR A 338 12.13 -3.16 14.38
C TYR A 338 12.72 -2.11 15.34
N PHE A 339 11.90 -1.10 15.65
CA PHE A 339 12.27 -0.04 16.58
C PHE A 339 11.72 -0.31 17.98
N CYS A 340 12.59 -0.23 18.98
CA CYS A 340 12.21 -0.43 20.37
C CYS A 340 11.18 0.61 20.85
N THR A 341 10.03 0.13 21.32
CA THR A 341 8.91 0.93 21.84
C THR A 341 9.00 1.21 23.33
N LYS A 342 9.94 0.58 24.05
CA LYS A 342 10.14 0.76 25.49
C LYS A 342 10.64 2.19 25.81
N PRO A 343 10.39 2.72 27.02
CA PRO A 343 10.96 4.00 27.45
C PRO A 343 12.48 3.98 27.32
N CYS A 344 13.07 5.11 26.94
CA CYS A 344 14.52 5.20 26.81
C CYS A 344 15.17 5.43 28.18
N GLU A 345 16.02 4.49 28.61
CA GLU A 345 16.78 4.60 29.86
C GLU A 345 18.11 5.36 29.70
N ARG A 346 18.42 5.84 28.48
CA ARG A 346 19.66 6.60 28.23
C ARG A 346 19.60 7.96 28.91
N GLN A 347 20.67 8.30 29.63
CA GLN A 347 20.88 9.64 30.17
C GLN A 347 21.40 10.57 29.07
N ILE A 348 20.71 11.69 28.86
CA ILE A 348 20.99 12.64 27.76
C ILE A 348 21.65 13.93 28.24
N CYS A 349 21.81 14.13 29.55
CA CYS A 349 22.56 15.26 30.08
C CYS A 349 23.58 14.76 31.11
N LEU A 350 24.82 15.24 30.97
CA LEU A 350 25.95 14.87 31.83
C LEU A 350 25.92 15.59 33.18
N LEU A 351 25.26 16.76 33.25
CA LEU A 351 25.26 17.63 34.42
C LEU A 351 24.20 17.22 35.46
N ASP A 352 22.96 16.95 35.02
CA ASP A 352 21.82 16.69 35.92
C ASP A 352 21.31 15.24 35.85
N GLY A 353 21.89 14.38 34.98
CA GLY A 353 21.55 12.96 34.90
C GLY A 353 20.14 12.63 34.37
N HIS A 354 19.46 13.57 33.71
CA HIS A 354 18.12 13.37 33.15
C HIS A 354 18.07 12.26 32.08
N SER A 355 17.09 11.36 32.25
CA SER A 355 16.74 10.32 31.28
C SER A 355 15.95 10.87 30.09
N CYS A 356 16.14 10.26 28.93
CA CYS A 356 15.44 10.64 27.71
C CYS A 356 13.91 10.40 27.81
N PRO A 357 13.06 11.40 27.54
CA PRO A 357 11.60 11.22 27.58
C PRO A 357 11.04 10.48 26.34
N LYS A 358 11.88 10.18 25.34
CA LYS A 358 11.46 9.51 24.09
C LYS A 358 11.47 7.98 24.26
N ARG A 359 10.93 7.27 23.25
CA ARG A 359 11.07 5.82 23.13
C ARG A 359 12.51 5.43 22.76
N CYS A 360 12.96 4.26 23.19
CA CYS A 360 14.34 3.82 23.04
C CYS A 360 14.79 3.70 21.57
N GLY A 361 13.89 3.32 20.66
CA GLY A 361 14.16 3.24 19.23
C GLY A 361 14.28 4.59 18.51
N ALA A 362 13.96 5.71 19.18
CA ALA A 362 14.13 7.04 18.62
C ALA A 362 15.49 7.62 19.01
N GLU A 363 16.09 8.41 18.11
CA GLU A 363 17.33 9.12 18.40
C GLU A 363 17.14 10.09 19.59
N CYS A 364 18.00 9.90 20.58
CA CYS A 364 18.07 10.75 21.75
C CYS A 364 18.61 12.11 21.32
N GLY A 365 17.73 13.12 21.34
CA GLY A 365 18.12 14.49 21.07
C GLY A 365 18.63 15.19 22.33
N ILE A 366 18.74 16.52 22.24
CA ILE A 366 19.08 17.37 23.38
C ILE A 366 18.02 17.33 24.48
N CYS A 367 18.43 17.59 25.72
CA CYS A 367 17.54 17.59 26.88
C CYS A 367 16.54 18.76 26.84
N ILE A 368 15.25 18.42 26.68
CA ILE A 368 14.13 19.38 26.66
C ILE A 368 13.48 19.58 28.04
N ILE A 369 13.97 18.90 29.09
CA ILE A 369 13.42 19.03 30.43
C ILE A 369 13.70 20.44 30.93
N LYS A 370 12.65 21.16 31.30
CA LYS A 370 12.77 22.52 31.82
C LYS A 370 13.24 22.47 33.28
N VAL A 371 14.37 23.10 33.54
CA VAL A 371 14.93 23.28 34.89
C VAL A 371 14.92 24.75 35.24
N LYS A 372 14.78 25.05 36.53
CA LYS A 372 14.84 26.44 37.00
C LYS A 372 16.28 26.94 36.84
N LYS A 373 16.49 27.94 36.00
CA LYS A 373 17.79 28.61 35.81
C LYS A 373 17.61 30.12 35.96
N ASP A 374 18.66 30.80 36.40
CA ASP A 374 18.69 32.25 36.56
C ASP A 374 19.57 32.87 35.45
N PRO A 375 18.96 33.50 34.42
CA PRO A 375 19.68 34.19 33.37
C PRO A 375 20.45 35.41 33.87
N PRO A 376 21.41 35.94 33.09
CA PRO A 376 22.23 37.07 33.50
C PRO A 376 21.41 38.34 33.78
N CYS A 377 20.18 38.41 33.26
CA CYS A 377 19.23 39.49 33.57
C CYS A 377 18.59 39.40 34.96
N GLY A 378 18.83 38.33 35.73
CA GLY A 378 18.35 38.14 37.10
C GLY A 378 16.91 37.63 37.23
N HIS A 379 16.23 37.30 36.13
CA HIS A 379 14.85 36.80 36.14
C HIS A 379 14.78 35.27 36.12
N SER A 380 14.38 34.62 37.21
CA SER A 380 14.23 33.15 37.24
C SER A 380 13.21 32.64 36.22
N ASP A 381 13.59 31.66 35.40
CA ASP A 381 12.70 31.04 34.42
C ASP A 381 12.95 29.52 34.29
N PHE A 382 11.97 28.81 33.71
CA PHE A 382 12.02 27.38 33.45
C PHE A 382 12.61 27.11 32.05
N ILE A 383 13.93 27.01 32.00
CA ILE A 383 14.71 26.91 30.76
C ILE A 383 15.05 25.44 30.47
N PRO A 384 14.93 24.96 29.22
CA PRO A 384 15.38 23.61 28.87
C PRO A 384 16.84 23.38 29.30
N CYS A 385 17.11 22.23 29.94
CA CYS A 385 18.42 21.88 30.50
C CYS A 385 19.57 22.06 29.48
N ALA A 386 19.34 21.72 28.20
CA ALA A 386 20.35 21.86 27.16
C ALA A 386 20.62 23.29 26.67
N VAL A 387 19.77 24.27 26.98
CA VAL A 387 19.97 25.66 26.57
C VAL A 387 20.95 26.34 27.52
N ASP A 388 22.01 26.91 26.97
CA ASP A 388 22.94 27.75 27.72
C ASP A 388 22.22 29.02 28.18
N ILE A 389 22.49 29.39 29.42
CA ILE A 389 21.94 30.57 30.07
C ILE A 389 22.34 31.86 29.33
N ALA A 390 23.51 31.88 28.69
CA ALA A 390 24.01 33.03 27.94
C ALA A 390 23.17 33.36 26.69
N ASP A 391 22.59 32.34 26.04
CA ASP A 391 21.85 32.50 24.78
C ASP A 391 20.34 32.66 25.00
N TYR A 392 19.87 32.65 26.25
CA TYR A 392 18.45 32.69 26.57
C TYR A 392 17.86 34.10 26.44
N LYS A 393 16.87 34.25 25.56
CA LYS A 393 16.10 35.50 25.38
C LYS A 393 14.97 35.57 26.41
N CYS A 394 15.17 36.37 27.46
CA CYS A 394 14.18 36.54 28.53
C CYS A 394 12.93 37.30 28.06
N GLU A 395 11.75 36.67 28.15
CA GLU A 395 10.45 37.22 27.74
C GLU A 395 9.74 38.06 28.82
N VAL A 396 10.40 38.34 29.94
CA VAL A 396 9.83 39.21 31.00
C VAL A 396 9.68 40.64 30.47
N ILE A 397 8.49 41.22 30.65
CA ILE A 397 8.21 42.61 30.29
C ILE A 397 8.76 43.53 31.39
N ILE A 398 9.65 44.45 31.01
CA ILE A 398 10.23 45.47 31.88
C ILE A 398 9.75 46.88 31.46
N GLU A 399 9.57 47.75 32.45
CA GLU A 399 9.29 49.17 32.25
C GLU A 399 10.61 49.95 32.22
N THR A 400 10.88 50.68 31.13
CA THR A 400 12.10 51.48 30.98
C THR A 400 11.77 52.85 30.39
N THR A 401 12.59 53.85 30.69
CA THR A 401 12.43 55.21 30.18
C THR A 401 13.36 55.42 29.00
N LEU A 402 12.84 55.89 27.86
CA LEU A 402 13.66 56.25 26.70
C LEU A 402 14.46 57.52 27.00
N GLU A 403 15.79 57.44 27.06
CA GLU A 403 16.66 58.59 27.37
C GLU A 403 16.46 59.76 26.40
N ALA A 404 16.17 59.48 25.13
CA ALA A 404 16.06 60.50 24.08
C ALA A 404 14.77 61.34 24.16
N CYS A 405 13.70 60.84 24.78
CA CYS A 405 12.43 61.57 24.84
C CYS A 405 11.77 61.60 26.22
N GLY A 406 12.31 60.89 27.21
CA GLY A 406 11.79 60.84 28.59
C GLY A 406 10.51 60.02 28.77
N HIS A 407 10.02 59.33 27.74
CA HIS A 407 8.80 58.54 27.82
C HIS A 407 9.04 57.13 28.39
N ASN A 408 8.12 56.66 29.23
CA ASN A 408 8.13 55.30 29.77
C ASN A 408 7.52 54.31 28.77
N ILE A 409 8.26 53.24 28.48
CA ILE A 409 7.85 52.18 27.56
C ILE A 409 7.90 50.82 28.25
N LYS A 410 7.06 49.90 27.76
CA LYS A 410 7.07 48.48 28.15
C LYS A 410 7.78 47.68 27.06
N LYS A 411 8.91 47.05 27.37
CA LYS A 411 9.67 46.21 26.43
C LYS A 411 9.97 44.84 27.03
N LEU A 412 10.22 43.85 26.17
CA LEU A 412 10.77 42.56 26.62
C LEU A 412 12.22 42.75 27.05
N CYS A 413 12.64 42.05 28.10
CA CYS A 413 13.97 42.21 28.71
C CYS A 413 15.12 42.09 27.69
N TYR A 414 15.03 41.14 26.75
CA TYR A 414 16.06 40.91 25.72
C TYR A 414 16.17 41.98 24.63
N VAL A 415 15.17 42.86 24.47
CA VAL A 415 15.13 43.85 23.38
C VAL A 415 15.99 45.04 23.75
N ASP A 416 16.96 45.43 22.91
CA ASP A 416 17.77 46.63 23.16
C ASP A 416 16.91 47.90 23.04
N ILE A 417 17.18 48.89 23.90
CA ILE A 417 16.48 50.19 23.94
C ILE A 417 16.71 50.98 22.65
N LYS A 418 17.88 50.80 22.01
CA LYS A 418 18.26 51.54 20.80
C LYS A 418 17.37 51.25 19.59
N ASP A 419 16.74 50.08 19.55
CA ASP A 419 15.92 49.65 18.42
C ASP A 419 14.44 50.04 18.57
N PHE A 420 14.08 50.77 19.62
CA PHE A 420 12.68 51.06 19.97
C PHE A 420 12.25 52.49 19.61
N ASN A 421 11.30 52.61 18.67
CA ASN A 421 10.68 53.89 18.32
C ASN A 421 9.59 54.27 19.33
N CYS A 422 9.59 55.52 19.78
CA CYS A 422 8.63 56.02 20.76
C CYS A 422 7.18 56.00 20.21
N PRO A 423 6.20 55.39 20.92
CA PRO A 423 4.82 55.29 20.45
C PRO A 423 3.96 56.53 20.75
N TYR A 424 4.45 57.46 21.58
CA TYR A 424 3.74 58.67 21.99
C TYR A 424 3.70 59.73 20.88
N ASP A 425 2.66 60.56 20.84
CA ASP A 425 2.52 61.66 19.89
C ASP A 425 3.48 62.81 20.21
N CYS A 426 3.89 63.60 19.21
CA CYS A 426 4.73 64.76 19.43
C CYS A 426 3.89 65.97 19.91
N GLU A 427 4.27 66.58 21.04
CA GLU A 427 3.55 67.72 21.63
C GLU A 427 4.12 69.09 21.21
N ASP A 428 5.20 69.12 20.42
CA ASP A 428 5.88 70.36 20.06
C ASP A 428 5.06 71.22 19.06
N ARG A 429 5.04 72.54 19.29
CA ARG A 429 4.44 73.53 18.38
C ARG A 429 5.51 74.14 17.49
N LEU A 430 5.26 74.11 16.18
CA LEU A 430 6.16 74.64 15.16
C LEU A 430 6.18 76.18 15.19
N PRO A 431 7.22 76.84 14.64
CA PRO A 431 7.29 78.30 14.54
C PRO A 431 6.09 78.95 13.83
N CYS A 432 5.44 78.22 12.93
CA CYS A 432 4.20 78.65 12.26
C CYS A 432 2.95 78.60 13.15
N GLY A 433 3.06 78.23 14.43
CA GLY A 433 1.97 78.17 15.40
C GLY A 433 1.17 76.86 15.40
N HIS A 434 1.42 75.96 14.44
CA HIS A 434 0.74 74.67 14.32
C HIS A 434 1.42 73.56 15.16
N GLN A 435 0.61 72.67 15.76
CA GLN A 435 1.10 71.47 16.46
C GLN A 435 1.57 70.40 15.47
N CYS A 436 2.70 69.74 15.79
CA CYS A 436 3.21 68.59 15.06
C CYS A 436 2.20 67.42 15.06
N THR A 437 2.10 66.68 13.96
CA THR A 437 1.17 65.54 13.81
C THR A 437 1.89 64.19 13.73
N LEU A 438 3.20 64.16 13.91
CA LEU A 438 4.00 62.94 13.92
C LEU A 438 4.10 62.36 15.34
N LYS A 439 4.43 61.06 15.43
CA LYS A 439 4.89 60.44 16.68
C LYS A 439 6.19 61.09 17.15
N CYS A 440 6.50 60.95 18.43
CA CYS A 440 7.70 61.47 19.05
C CYS A 440 8.94 60.98 18.29
N HIS A 441 9.54 61.88 17.54
CA HIS A 441 10.68 61.62 16.67
C HIS A 441 11.92 62.40 17.11
N LYS A 442 12.02 62.72 18.41
CA LYS A 442 13.18 63.39 19.01
C LYS A 442 14.51 62.66 18.78
N LEU A 443 14.46 61.37 18.49
CA LEU A 443 15.61 60.56 18.08
C LEU A 443 16.13 60.91 16.67
N ASN A 444 15.25 61.33 15.75
CA ASN A 444 15.56 61.49 14.33
C ASN A 444 15.58 62.96 13.88
N ASP A 445 14.69 63.81 14.39
CA ASP A 445 14.65 65.25 14.11
C ASP A 445 14.17 66.02 15.36
N PRO A 446 15.05 66.19 16.37
CA PRO A 446 14.69 66.83 17.65
C PRO A 446 14.20 68.26 17.51
N ASP A 447 14.70 68.99 16.51
CA ASP A 447 14.41 70.41 16.31
C ASP A 447 13.34 70.66 15.23
N HIS A 448 12.73 69.59 14.69
CA HIS A 448 11.72 69.65 13.62
C HIS A 448 12.19 70.46 12.39
N LEU A 449 13.49 70.41 12.09
CA LEU A 449 14.09 71.16 10.98
C LEU A 449 13.72 70.57 9.62
N THR A 450 13.36 69.28 9.58
CA THR A 450 12.99 68.57 8.35
C THR A 450 11.47 68.43 8.17
N TYR A 451 10.69 68.77 9.20
CA TYR A 451 9.24 68.63 9.18
C TYR A 451 8.55 69.85 8.55
N ASN A 452 7.90 69.65 7.38
CA ASN A 452 7.12 70.68 6.71
C ASN A 452 5.65 70.67 7.14
N CYS A 453 5.14 71.81 7.62
CA CYS A 453 3.75 71.93 8.07
C CYS A 453 2.75 71.91 6.89
N LEU A 454 1.95 70.84 6.79
CA LEU A 454 0.95 70.65 5.73
C LEU A 454 -0.41 71.33 6.00
N LYS A 455 -0.56 72.11 7.07
CA LYS A 455 -1.81 72.84 7.34
C LYS A 455 -1.95 74.06 6.42
N ASP A 456 -3.18 74.52 6.22
CA ASP A 456 -3.47 75.67 5.36
C ASP A 456 -2.88 76.94 5.94
N CYS A 457 -2.32 77.79 5.09
CA CYS A 457 -1.69 79.03 5.52
C CYS A 457 -2.75 80.02 6.04
N THR A 458 -2.52 80.59 7.21
CA THR A 458 -3.41 81.61 7.81
C THR A 458 -3.04 83.03 7.41
N ASN A 459 -1.96 83.22 6.63
CA ASN A 459 -1.51 84.54 6.18
C ASN A 459 -2.38 85.09 5.03
N LEU A 460 -2.39 86.42 4.85
CA LEU A 460 -3.09 87.11 3.76
C LEU A 460 -2.25 87.11 2.47
N ASN A 461 -2.89 87.12 1.30
CA ASN A 461 -2.20 87.22 0.01
C ASN A 461 -1.51 88.59 -0.14
N LEU A 462 -0.30 88.60 -0.73
CA LEU A 462 0.44 89.84 -0.99
C LEU A 462 -0.29 90.74 -2.01
N ASN A 463 -0.23 92.06 -1.80
CA ASN A 463 -0.81 93.12 -2.65
C ASN A 463 -2.33 92.99 -2.86
N CYS A 464 -3.05 92.47 -1.86
CA CYS A 464 -4.51 92.44 -1.83
C CYS A 464 -5.08 93.68 -1.14
N THR A 465 -5.98 94.42 -1.79
CA THR A 465 -6.68 95.54 -1.15
C THR A 465 -7.88 95.11 -0.30
N GLU A 466 -8.37 93.88 -0.49
CA GLU A 466 -9.58 93.33 0.16
C GLU A 466 -9.29 92.18 1.16
N ASN A 467 -8.06 92.08 1.68
CA ASN A 467 -7.68 91.09 2.72
C ASN A 467 -8.05 89.62 2.47
N HIS A 468 -7.84 89.10 1.25
CA HIS A 468 -8.08 87.68 0.95
C HIS A 468 -7.01 86.75 1.55
N GLN A 469 -7.42 85.66 2.22
CA GLN A 469 -6.55 84.65 2.82
C GLN A 469 -5.77 83.84 1.75
N CYS A 470 -4.54 83.46 2.07
CA CYS A 470 -3.71 82.61 1.23
C CYS A 470 -4.28 81.19 1.13
N THR A 471 -4.34 80.66 -0.08
CA THR A 471 -4.84 79.31 -0.37
C THR A 471 -3.74 78.25 -0.42
N LYS A 472 -2.49 78.62 -0.12
CA LYS A 472 -1.32 77.72 -0.14
C LYS A 472 -1.11 77.03 1.22
N ARG A 473 -0.28 75.98 1.24
CA ARG A 473 0.13 75.30 2.48
C ARG A 473 1.09 76.18 3.29
N CYS A 474 1.15 75.96 4.60
CA CYS A 474 1.93 76.80 5.51
C CYS A 474 3.44 76.81 5.22
N TYR A 475 4.00 75.75 4.62
CA TYR A 475 5.41 75.72 4.22
C TYR A 475 5.69 76.48 2.90
N GLU A 476 4.67 76.93 2.18
CA GLU A 476 4.82 77.60 0.88
C GLU A 476 4.72 79.13 1.02
N ASP A 477 5.61 79.86 0.34
CA ASP A 477 5.58 81.32 0.35
C ASP A 477 4.28 81.88 -0.26
N CYS A 478 3.65 82.81 0.46
CA CYS A 478 2.40 83.46 0.05
C CYS A 478 2.60 84.26 -1.24
N GLY A 479 1.78 83.98 -2.26
CA GLY A 479 1.85 84.64 -3.57
C GLY A 479 0.95 85.88 -3.69
N GLU A 480 0.99 86.54 -4.86
CA GLU A 480 0.12 87.68 -5.18
C GLU A 480 -1.37 87.28 -5.25
N CYS A 481 -2.27 88.21 -4.93
CA CYS A 481 -3.71 87.97 -4.95
C CYS A 481 -4.26 87.74 -6.38
N ILE A 482 -4.80 86.53 -6.63
CA ILE A 482 -5.41 86.12 -7.90
C ILE A 482 -6.95 86.20 -7.90
N VAL A 483 -7.57 86.76 -6.85
CA VAL A 483 -9.04 86.84 -6.73
C VAL A 483 -9.59 87.92 -7.68
N GLN A 484 -10.63 87.60 -8.46
CA GLN A 484 -11.31 88.57 -9.35
C GLN A 484 -12.40 89.34 -8.61
N VAL A 485 -12.36 90.67 -8.69
CA VAL A 485 -13.33 91.58 -8.06
C VAL A 485 -13.98 92.49 -9.12
N LYS A 486 -15.22 92.93 -8.88
CA LYS A 486 -15.91 93.88 -9.78
C LYS A 486 -15.44 95.29 -9.45
N LYS A 487 -14.81 95.99 -10.39
CA LYS A 487 -14.41 97.41 -10.24
C LYS A 487 -15.10 98.28 -11.29
N GLU A 488 -15.42 99.51 -10.90
CA GLU A 488 -15.96 100.53 -11.78
C GLU A 488 -14.82 101.28 -12.47
N PHE A 489 -14.83 101.32 -13.80
CA PHE A 489 -13.84 102.03 -14.61
C PHE A 489 -14.19 103.51 -14.71
N PRO A 490 -13.21 104.42 -14.97
CA PRO A 490 -13.44 105.87 -15.06
C PRO A 490 -14.51 106.30 -16.09
N CYS A 491 -14.83 105.44 -17.07
CA CYS A 491 -15.89 105.66 -18.05
C CYS A 491 -17.30 105.28 -17.56
N GLY A 492 -17.48 104.94 -16.28
CA GLY A 492 -18.76 104.57 -15.66
C GLY A 492 -19.23 103.12 -15.88
N HIS A 493 -18.36 102.25 -16.42
CA HIS A 493 -18.69 100.84 -16.66
C HIS A 493 -18.09 99.93 -15.58
N ILE A 494 -18.85 98.93 -15.12
CA ILE A 494 -18.37 97.89 -14.18
C ILE A 494 -17.85 96.67 -14.95
N ASN A 495 -16.62 96.23 -14.66
CA ASN A 495 -15.99 95.02 -15.19
C ASN A 495 -15.34 94.19 -14.07
N GLN A 496 -15.22 92.87 -14.29
CA GLN A 496 -14.46 91.99 -13.40
C GLN A 496 -12.99 92.01 -13.78
N VAL A 497 -12.14 92.40 -12.82
CA VAL A 497 -10.68 92.43 -12.95
C VAL A 497 -10.04 91.80 -11.72
N LEU A 498 -8.78 91.38 -11.80
CA LEU A 498 -8.07 90.84 -10.63
C LEU A 498 -8.00 91.92 -9.54
N CYS A 499 -8.03 91.51 -8.28
CA CYS A 499 -8.00 92.40 -7.11
C CYS A 499 -6.82 93.39 -7.19
N LYS A 500 -5.67 92.93 -7.70
CA LYS A 500 -4.46 93.72 -7.92
C LYS A 500 -4.52 94.72 -9.08
N THR A 501 -5.47 94.63 -10.00
CA THR A 501 -5.52 95.48 -11.21
C THR A 501 -6.01 96.89 -10.86
N ASP A 502 -5.20 97.91 -11.19
CA ASP A 502 -5.59 99.32 -11.08
C ASP A 502 -6.43 99.74 -12.30
N VAL A 503 -7.70 100.01 -12.04
CA VAL A 503 -8.72 100.39 -13.03
C VAL A 503 -8.44 101.72 -13.73
N LYS A 504 -7.53 102.56 -13.21
CA LYS A 504 -7.15 103.83 -13.84
C LYS A 504 -6.27 103.67 -15.08
N ASN A 505 -5.55 102.55 -15.20
CA ASN A 505 -4.57 102.33 -16.27
C ASN A 505 -5.06 101.38 -17.38
N GLU A 506 -6.28 100.85 -17.31
CA GLU A 506 -6.83 99.94 -18.30
C GLU A 506 -8.00 100.55 -19.11
N LYS A 507 -8.02 100.29 -20.42
CA LYS A 507 -9.07 100.77 -21.34
C LYS A 507 -10.30 99.87 -21.25
N CYS A 508 -11.47 100.48 -21.07
CA CYS A 508 -12.73 99.74 -21.04
C CYS A 508 -13.16 99.29 -22.45
N ASN A 509 -13.43 98.00 -22.63
CA ASN A 509 -13.78 97.39 -23.92
C ASN A 509 -15.31 97.32 -24.22
N LYS A 510 -16.17 98.05 -23.46
CA LYS A 510 -17.63 98.05 -23.68
C LYS A 510 -18.07 99.29 -24.49
N PRO A 511 -18.93 99.15 -25.52
CA PRO A 511 -19.38 100.29 -26.35
C PRO A 511 -20.30 101.24 -25.56
N CYS A 512 -19.94 102.52 -25.47
CA CYS A 512 -20.72 103.55 -24.77
C CYS A 512 -21.98 103.94 -25.58
N LYS A 513 -23.16 103.97 -24.94
CA LYS A 513 -24.38 104.58 -25.51
C LYS A 513 -24.39 106.07 -25.18
N LYS A 514 -24.57 106.92 -26.20
CA LYS A 514 -24.71 108.39 -26.08
C LYS A 514 -25.86 108.79 -25.18
#